data_AF-A0A241V3W8-F1
#
_entry.id   AF-A0A241V3W8-F1
#
_cell.length_a   1.000
_cell.length_b   1.000
_cell.length_c   1.000
_cell.angle_alpha   90.00
_cell.angle_beta   90.00
_cell.angle_gamma   90.00
#
_symmetry.space_group_name_H-M   'P 1'
#
loop_
_entity.id
_entity.type
_entity.pdbx_description
1 polymer ?
#
loop_
_entity_poly.entity_id
_entity_poly.type
_entity_poly.pdbx_seq_one_letter_code
_entity_poly.pdbx_strand_id
1 'polypeptide(L)'
;MFLNGKIKSFSPSRGFGFIEVDGDVDDVFFHIKDLPQNNIEPKIGEALQFMIVEDQGKFKAGNIQRLNHPTETQKLGELKKKVRPSNSSVRYNKAGHKSTIITVIGVIVIAVLGFLTYGKYQSYTIEKQHKAEQLMLEQQQIVEEQRKALGELPDQVLTEQGKQNLDAELHQTNQPRSERVTQSIDKQNGRLPVSTGKFKCDGRTHGSQMRSYEEALYFLRNCPNTKMDGNNDGEPCERQFGK
;
A
#
# COMPACT_ATOMS: atom_id res chain seq x y z
N MET A 1 8.98 11.44 6.71
CA MET A 1 8.93 12.70 5.93
C MET A 1 7.86 13.58 6.54
N PHE A 2 8.08 14.88 6.65
CA PHE A 2 7.05 15.81 7.14
C PHE A 2 6.06 16.11 6.02
N LEU A 3 4.78 16.07 6.36
CA LEU A 3 3.64 16.42 5.52
C LEU A 3 2.99 17.67 6.09
N ASN A 4 2.39 18.47 5.21
CA ASN A 4 1.58 19.60 5.59
C ASN A 4 0.11 19.26 5.30
N GLY A 5 -0.79 19.70 6.16
CA GLY A 5 -2.21 19.45 6.00
C GLY A 5 -3.07 20.41 6.81
N LYS A 6 -4.39 20.27 6.71
CA LYS A 6 -5.37 21.09 7.43
C LYS A 6 -6.30 20.24 8.24
N ILE A 7 -6.73 20.72 9.40
CA ILE A 7 -7.71 19.99 10.21
C ILE A 7 -9.06 19.96 9.49
N LYS A 8 -9.48 18.78 9.05
CA LYS A 8 -10.76 18.56 8.35
C LYS A 8 -11.93 18.44 9.31
N SER A 9 -11.72 17.69 10.39
CA SER A 9 -12.73 17.46 11.41
C SER A 9 -12.09 17.27 12.79
N PHE A 10 -12.79 17.70 13.83
CA PHE A 10 -12.37 17.52 15.21
C PHE A 10 -13.60 17.34 16.11
N SER A 11 -13.55 16.36 17.02
CA SER A 11 -14.59 16.10 18.00
C SER A 11 -14.08 16.40 19.41
N PRO A 12 -14.53 17.50 20.05
CA PRO A 12 -14.05 17.89 21.39
C PRO A 12 -14.41 16.85 22.47
N SER A 13 -15.58 16.23 22.37
CA SER A 13 -16.06 15.24 23.35
C SER A 13 -15.26 13.94 23.32
N ARG A 14 -14.76 13.54 22.14
CA ARG A 14 -13.96 12.33 21.96
C ARG A 14 -12.45 12.59 21.94
N GLY A 15 -12.03 13.84 21.74
CA GLY A 15 -10.63 14.27 21.76
C GLY A 15 -9.79 13.86 20.56
N PHE A 16 -10.42 13.53 19.41
CA PHE A 16 -9.71 13.15 18.19
C PHE A 16 -10.27 13.86 16.96
N GLY A 17 -9.50 13.83 15.87
CA GLY A 17 -9.87 14.42 14.59
C GLY A 17 -9.10 13.83 13.42
N PHE A 18 -9.27 14.44 12.25
CA PHE A 18 -8.61 14.06 11.00
C PHE A 18 -7.99 15.27 10.32
N ILE A 19 -6.80 15.06 9.74
CA ILE A 19 -6.03 16.03 8.98
C ILE A 19 -6.12 15.66 7.49
N GLU A 20 -6.59 16.59 6.68
CA GLU A 20 -6.58 16.50 5.23
C GLU A 20 -5.19 16.89 4.72
N VAL A 21 -4.62 16.07 3.83
CA VAL A 21 -3.32 16.27 3.19
C VAL A 21 -3.55 16.50 1.71
N ASP A 22 -2.80 17.43 1.11
CA ASP A 22 -2.89 17.69 -0.33
C ASP A 22 -2.35 16.48 -1.12
N GLY A 23 -3.20 15.85 -1.93
CA GLY A 23 -2.88 14.68 -2.79
C GLY A 23 -3.89 13.53 -2.67
N ASP A 24 -3.60 12.38 -3.29
CA ASP A 24 -4.38 11.14 -3.15
C ASP A 24 -4.02 10.36 -1.87
N VAL A 25 -3.82 11.06 -0.76
CA VAL A 25 -3.49 10.45 0.54
C VAL A 25 -4.73 10.50 1.43
N ASP A 26 -5.08 9.36 2.03
CA ASP A 26 -6.19 9.28 2.98
C ASP A 26 -6.04 10.26 4.15
N ASP A 27 -7.18 10.71 4.68
CA ASP A 27 -7.23 11.58 5.86
C ASP A 27 -6.46 10.96 7.04
N VAL A 28 -5.56 11.74 7.64
CA VAL A 28 -4.69 11.24 8.70
C VAL A 28 -5.32 11.48 10.08
N PHE A 29 -5.46 10.40 10.85
CA PHE A 29 -5.99 10.44 12.21
C PHE A 29 -5.04 11.14 13.19
N PHE A 30 -5.57 11.96 14.10
CA PHE A 30 -4.80 12.55 15.22
C PHE A 30 -5.60 12.62 16.52
N HIS A 31 -4.91 12.65 17.66
CA HIS A 31 -5.50 12.89 18.97
C HIS A 31 -5.10 14.29 19.49
N ILE A 32 -5.97 14.96 20.27
CA ILE A 32 -5.65 16.25 20.93
C ILE A 32 -4.41 16.20 21.84
N LYS A 33 -3.98 15.01 22.26
CA LYS A 33 -2.78 14.83 23.09
C LYS A 33 -1.49 14.97 22.29
N ASP A 34 -1.55 14.66 20.99
CA ASP A 34 -0.42 14.72 20.07
C ASP A 34 -0.22 16.12 19.48
N LEU A 35 -1.22 17.01 19.64
CA LEU A 35 -1.12 18.42 19.28
C LEU A 35 -0.32 19.19 20.33
N PRO A 36 0.60 20.09 19.92
CA PRO A 36 1.25 21.01 20.84
C PRO A 36 0.23 22.02 21.37
N GLN A 37 0.47 22.53 22.58
CA GLN A 37 -0.39 23.49 23.26
C GLN A 37 -1.83 22.95 23.43
N ASN A 38 -1.95 21.83 24.12
CA ASN A 38 -3.18 21.05 24.30
C ASN A 38 -4.32 21.83 25.00
N ASN A 39 -4.02 22.99 25.58
CA ASN A 39 -5.00 23.91 26.15
C ASN A 39 -5.78 24.69 25.08
N ILE A 40 -5.31 24.70 23.83
CA ILE A 40 -5.95 25.38 22.72
C ILE A 40 -6.65 24.33 21.86
N GLU A 41 -7.98 24.43 21.76
CA GLU A 41 -8.75 23.52 20.93
C GLU A 41 -8.36 23.68 19.45
N PRO A 42 -8.14 22.56 18.73
CA PRO A 42 -7.87 22.60 17.30
C PRO A 42 -9.08 23.15 16.52
N LYS A 43 -8.81 24.07 15.61
CA LYS A 43 -9.85 24.67 14.75
C LYS A 43 -9.87 23.98 13.39
N ILE A 44 -11.07 23.76 12.86
CA ILE A 44 -11.25 23.26 11.49
C ILE A 44 -10.60 24.27 10.53
N GLY A 45 -9.80 23.78 9.58
CA GLY A 45 -9.02 24.57 8.64
C GLY A 45 -7.64 25.05 9.15
N GLU A 46 -7.27 24.74 10.40
CA GLU A 46 -5.95 25.06 10.95
C GLU A 46 -4.85 24.28 10.20
N ALA A 47 -3.82 24.98 9.72
CA ALA A 47 -2.70 24.36 9.03
C ALA A 47 -1.70 23.75 10.01
N LEU A 48 -1.35 22.50 9.76
CA LEU A 48 -0.45 21.69 10.57
C LEU A 48 0.67 21.11 9.71
N GLN A 49 1.84 20.94 10.32
CA GLN A 49 2.93 20.12 9.80
C GLN A 49 3.14 18.92 10.71
N PHE A 50 3.24 17.72 10.16
CA PHE A 50 3.29 16.48 10.96
C PHE A 50 3.98 15.35 10.21
N MET A 51 4.20 14.21 10.86
CA MET A 51 4.67 12.98 10.23
C MET A 51 3.66 11.86 10.44
N ILE A 52 3.54 10.93 9.49
CA ILE A 52 2.77 9.70 9.69
C ILE A 52 3.62 8.74 10.53
N VAL A 53 3.07 8.29 11.65
CA VAL A 53 3.68 7.36 12.60
C VAL A 53 2.72 6.19 12.81
N GLU A 54 3.27 4.98 12.90
CA GLU A 54 2.50 3.78 13.22
C GLU A 54 2.43 3.56 14.74
N ASP A 55 1.23 3.33 15.26
CA ASP A 55 0.96 3.05 16.67
C ASP A 55 -0.03 1.87 16.76
N GLN A 56 0.44 0.74 17.29
CA GLN A 56 -0.34 -0.49 17.43
C GLN A 56 -1.00 -0.95 16.11
N GLY A 57 -0.29 -0.84 14.98
CA GLY A 57 -0.80 -1.23 13.66
C GLY A 57 -1.77 -0.22 13.03
N LYS A 58 -1.90 0.99 13.62
CA LYS A 58 -2.71 2.09 13.07
C LYS A 58 -1.81 3.27 12.73
N PHE A 59 -2.02 3.87 11.57
CA PHE A 59 -1.31 5.08 11.18
C PHE A 59 -1.98 6.31 11.79
N LYS A 60 -1.18 7.19 12.39
CA LYS A 60 -1.62 8.46 12.97
C LYS A 60 -0.63 9.58 12.69
N ALA A 61 -1.06 10.82 12.86
CA ALA A 61 -0.18 11.98 12.85
C ALA A 61 0.63 12.05 14.15
N GLY A 62 1.96 12.03 14.04
CA GLY A 62 2.90 12.28 15.11
C GLY A 62 3.76 13.52 14.84
N ASN A 63 4.43 14.03 15.87
CA ASN A 63 5.27 15.23 15.81
C ASN A 63 4.57 16.43 15.13
N ILE A 64 3.33 16.71 15.56
CA ILE A 64 2.48 17.75 14.98
C ILE A 64 2.98 19.14 15.40
N GLN A 65 2.99 20.08 14.46
CA GLN A 65 3.33 21.49 14.64
C GLN A 65 2.22 22.36 14.06
N ARG A 66 1.77 23.37 14.81
CA ARG A 66 0.74 24.32 14.37
C ARG A 66 1.39 25.49 13.64
N LEU A 67 1.00 25.75 12.39
CA LEU A 67 1.60 26.79 11.55
C LEU A 67 0.92 28.17 11.69
N ASN A 68 -0.35 28.22 12.12
CA ASN A 68 -1.19 29.43 12.05
C ASN A 68 -1.57 30.10 13.37
N HIS A 69 -0.96 29.75 14.51
CA HIS A 69 -1.12 30.60 15.70
C HIS A 69 -0.07 31.70 15.65
N PRO A 70 -0.44 33.00 15.55
CA PRO A 70 0.48 34.05 15.91
C PRO A 70 0.91 33.73 17.34
N THR A 71 2.21 33.49 17.51
CA THR A 71 2.81 33.37 18.83
C THR A 71 2.51 34.68 19.53
N GLU A 72 1.49 34.69 20.38
CA GLU A 72 1.20 35.85 21.20
C GLU A 72 2.44 36.04 22.06
N THR A 73 3.14 37.12 21.72
CA THR A 73 4.45 37.46 22.25
C THR A 73 4.33 37.45 23.76
N GLN A 74 5.15 36.61 24.38
CA GLN A 74 5.39 36.61 25.80
C GLN A 74 5.64 38.06 26.22
N LYS A 75 4.65 38.69 26.88
CA LYS A 75 4.89 39.91 27.62
C LYS A 75 5.87 39.56 28.74
N LEU A 76 7.00 40.23 28.66
CA LEU A 76 8.07 40.36 29.63
C LEU A 76 7.59 40.17 31.08
N GLY A 77 8.08 39.09 31.68
CA GLY A 77 8.04 38.83 33.11
C GLY A 77 9.21 37.92 33.42
N GLU A 78 10.38 38.51 33.62
CA GLU A 78 11.52 37.85 34.22
C GLU A 78 11.07 37.03 35.43
N LEU A 79 11.44 35.76 35.48
CA LEU A 79 11.91 35.11 36.70
C LEU A 79 12.56 33.79 36.31
N LYS A 80 13.89 33.79 36.39
CA LYS A 80 14.76 32.62 36.38
C LYS A 80 14.17 31.52 37.28
N LYS A 81 13.81 30.36 36.71
CA LYS A 81 13.69 29.14 37.50
C LYS A 81 14.27 27.92 36.77
N LYS A 82 15.55 27.72 37.07
CA LYS A 82 16.31 26.45 37.15
C LYS A 82 15.56 25.22 36.62
N VAL A 83 15.92 24.78 35.41
CA VAL A 83 15.58 23.46 34.86
C VAL A 83 16.19 22.39 35.78
N ARG A 84 15.33 21.57 36.39
CA ARG A 84 15.67 20.23 36.85
C ARG A 84 14.91 19.24 35.96
N PRO A 85 15.50 18.12 35.54
CA PRO A 85 14.77 17.11 34.80
C PRO A 85 13.82 16.41 35.77
N SER A 86 12.52 16.71 35.68
CA SER A 86 11.51 15.86 36.32
C SER A 86 11.17 14.75 35.34
N ASN A 87 11.66 13.54 35.63
CA ASN A 87 11.08 12.32 35.11
C ASN A 87 9.59 12.34 35.46
N SER A 88 8.74 12.65 34.49
CA SER A 88 7.29 12.54 34.62
C SER A 88 6.95 11.05 34.58
N SER A 89 6.97 10.41 35.76
CA SER A 89 6.28 9.14 35.95
C SER A 89 4.84 9.29 35.47
N VAL A 90 4.42 8.42 34.55
CA VAL A 90 3.03 8.31 34.09
C VAL A 90 2.13 8.22 35.31
N ARG A 91 1.44 9.31 35.62
CA ARG A 91 0.49 9.36 36.73
C ARG A 91 -0.79 8.71 36.24
N TYR A 92 -0.93 7.41 36.48
CA TYR A 92 -2.20 6.70 36.32
C TYR A 92 -3.24 7.42 37.18
N ASN A 93 -4.24 8.02 36.54
CA ASN A 93 -5.40 8.51 37.26
C ASN A 93 -6.07 7.30 37.91
N LYS A 94 -6.05 7.26 39.25
CA LYS A 94 -6.74 6.25 40.04
C LYS A 94 -8.23 6.45 39.81
N ALA A 95 -8.79 5.68 38.88
CA ALA A 95 -10.21 5.67 38.59
C ALA A 95 -10.97 5.36 39.89
N GLY A 96 -11.90 6.25 40.27
CA GLY A 96 -12.79 5.99 41.39
C GLY A 96 -13.60 4.71 41.14
N HIS A 97 -13.86 3.93 42.18
CA HIS A 97 -14.47 2.60 42.17
C HIS A 97 -15.80 2.49 41.38
N LYS A 98 -16.51 3.61 41.18
CA LYS A 98 -17.74 3.68 40.37
C LYS A 98 -17.48 3.59 38.87
N SER A 99 -16.35 4.09 38.38
CA SER A 99 -15.98 4.04 36.96
C SER A 99 -15.43 2.67 36.55
N THR A 100 -14.77 1.94 37.45
CA THR A 100 -14.25 0.58 37.18
C THR A 100 -15.36 -0.44 37.01
N ILE A 101 -16.47 -0.30 37.75
CA ILE A 101 -17.61 -1.22 37.65
C ILE A 101 -18.29 -1.09 36.27
N ILE A 102 -18.50 0.15 35.79
CA ILE A 102 -19.12 0.40 34.48
C ILE A 102 -18.26 -0.18 33.35
N THR A 103 -16.93 -0.03 33.42
CA THR A 103 -16.03 -0.60 32.41
C THR A 103 -16.02 -2.12 32.42
N VAL A 104 -16.04 -2.75 33.60
CA VAL A 104 -16.04 -4.22 33.71
C VAL A 104 -17.36 -4.80 33.21
N ILE A 105 -18.51 -4.20 33.57
CA ILE A 105 -19.83 -4.61 33.06
C ILE A 105 -19.88 -4.47 31.53
N GLY A 106 -19.37 -3.36 30.98
CA GLY A 106 -19.31 -3.15 29.53
C GLY A 106 -18.53 -4.23 28.80
N VAL A 107 -17.34 -4.61 29.31
CA VAL A 107 -16.52 -5.67 28.72
C VAL A 107 -17.22 -7.03 28.80
N ILE A 108 -17.87 -7.34 29.93
CA ILE A 108 -18.62 -8.59 30.09
C ILE A 108 -19.79 -8.66 29.10
N VAL A 109 -20.56 -7.58 28.93
CA VAL A 109 -21.66 -7.53 27.97
C VAL A 109 -21.17 -7.75 26.54
N ILE A 110 -20.06 -7.11 26.14
CA ILE A 110 -19.47 -7.31 24.81
C ILE A 110 -19.01 -8.76 24.62
N ALA A 111 -18.37 -9.36 25.63
CA ALA A 111 -17.94 -10.75 25.58
C ALA A 111 -19.13 -11.73 25.48
N VAL A 112 -20.21 -11.50 26.22
CA VAL A 112 -21.43 -12.31 26.16
C VAL A 112 -22.11 -12.18 24.79
N LEU A 113 -22.23 -10.96 24.26
CA LEU A 113 -22.78 -10.75 22.91
C LEU A 113 -21.92 -11.42 21.83
N GLY A 114 -20.59 -11.33 21.95
CA GLY A 114 -19.65 -12.06 21.10
C GLY A 114 -19.87 -13.57 21.18
N PHE A 115 -20.01 -14.13 22.39
CA PHE A 115 -20.25 -15.57 22.58
C PHE A 115 -21.59 -16.02 21.99
N LEU A 116 -22.67 -15.27 22.21
CA LEU A 116 -24.00 -15.59 21.68
C LEU A 116 -24.05 -15.52 20.15
N THR A 117 -23.32 -14.59 19.54
CA THR A 117 -23.28 -14.43 18.07
C THR A 117 -22.32 -15.42 17.39
N TYR A 118 -21.28 -15.89 18.10
CA TYR A 118 -20.31 -16.86 17.59
C TYR A 118 -20.97 -18.17 17.14
N GLY A 119 -21.97 -18.68 17.86
CA GLY A 119 -22.70 -19.89 17.49
C GLY A 119 -23.38 -19.80 16.12
N LYS A 120 -23.98 -18.65 15.79
CA LYS A 120 -24.59 -18.44 14.46
C LYS A 120 -23.57 -18.23 13.36
N TYR A 121 -22.43 -17.60 13.68
CA TYR A 121 -21.34 -17.40 12.73
C TYR A 121 -20.76 -18.74 12.26
N GLN A 122 -20.63 -19.71 13.16
CA GLN A 122 -20.15 -21.06 12.84
C GLN A 122 -21.05 -21.78 11.83
N SER A 123 -22.37 -21.76 12.02
CA SER A 123 -23.31 -22.39 11.08
C SER A 123 -23.25 -21.79 9.68
N TYR A 124 -23.09 -20.46 9.58
CA TYR A 124 -22.91 -19.77 8.30
C TYR A 124 -21.64 -20.22 7.56
N THR A 125 -20.56 -20.47 8.29
CA THR A 125 -19.30 -20.93 7.67
C THR A 125 -19.39 -22.36 7.15
N ILE A 126 -20.08 -23.26 7.85
CA ILE A 126 -20.24 -24.67 7.44
C ILE A 126 -21.03 -24.78 6.13
N GLU A 127 -22.13 -24.02 5.99
CA GLU A 127 -22.94 -24.03 4.76
C GLU A 127 -22.15 -23.58 3.54
N LYS A 128 -21.30 -22.56 3.68
CA LYS A 128 -20.41 -22.11 2.61
C LYS A 128 -19.41 -23.18 2.19
N GLN A 129 -18.88 -23.95 3.13
CA GLN A 129 -17.90 -25.00 2.85
C GLN A 129 -18.54 -26.14 2.04
N HIS A 130 -19.72 -26.61 2.42
CA HIS A 130 -20.43 -27.64 1.65
C HIS A 130 -20.80 -27.18 0.24
N LYS A 131 -21.22 -25.92 0.07
CA LYS A 131 -21.50 -25.39 -1.26
C LYS A 131 -20.25 -25.31 -2.13
N ALA A 132 -19.11 -24.94 -1.56
CA ALA A 132 -17.84 -24.93 -2.27
C ALA A 132 -17.41 -26.35 -2.69
N GLU A 133 -17.58 -27.34 -1.80
CA GLU A 133 -17.29 -28.75 -2.09
C GLU A 133 -18.20 -29.30 -3.20
N GLN A 134 -19.50 -28.99 -3.16
CA GLN A 134 -20.45 -29.38 -4.21
C GLN A 134 -20.07 -28.80 -5.57
N LEU A 135 -19.75 -27.50 -5.63
CA LEU A 135 -19.32 -26.86 -6.87
C LEU A 135 -18.01 -27.46 -7.41
N MET A 136 -17.09 -27.84 -6.52
CA MET A 136 -15.82 -28.46 -6.92
C MET A 136 -16.04 -29.85 -7.55
N LEU A 137 -16.92 -30.66 -6.97
CA LEU A 137 -17.27 -31.98 -7.50
C LEU A 137 -17.99 -31.87 -8.86
N GLU A 138 -18.90 -30.90 -9.00
CA GLU A 138 -19.59 -30.63 -10.27
C GLU A 138 -18.59 -30.22 -11.36
N GLN A 139 -17.64 -29.34 -11.05
CA GLN A 139 -16.57 -28.96 -11.97
C GLN A 139 -15.73 -30.17 -12.40
N GLN A 140 -15.39 -31.08 -11.48
CA GLN A 140 -14.65 -32.29 -11.82
C GLN A 140 -15.41 -33.18 -12.81
N GLN A 141 -16.72 -33.35 -12.61
CA GLN A 141 -17.55 -34.13 -13.51
C GLN A 141 -17.61 -33.50 -14.92
N ILE A 142 -17.76 -32.18 -15.00
CA ILE A 142 -17.77 -31.45 -16.28
C ILE A 142 -16.42 -31.63 -17.01
N VAL A 143 -15.30 -31.52 -16.28
CA VAL A 143 -13.95 -31.70 -16.85
C VAL A 143 -13.76 -33.14 -17.33
N GLU A 144 -14.23 -34.14 -16.59
CA GLU A 144 -14.14 -35.55 -16.98
C GLU A 144 -15.01 -35.85 -18.21
N GLU A 145 -16.20 -35.27 -18.29
CA GLU A 145 -17.08 -35.37 -19.46
C GLU A 145 -16.43 -34.75 -20.69
N GLN A 146 -15.84 -33.57 -20.56
CA GLN A 146 -15.05 -32.95 -21.63
C GLN A 146 -13.86 -33.82 -22.05
N ARG A 147 -13.15 -34.44 -21.09
CA ARG A 147 -12.03 -35.37 -21.38
C ARG A 147 -12.50 -36.61 -22.14
N LYS A 148 -13.66 -37.18 -21.80
CA LYS A 148 -14.24 -38.32 -22.53
C LYS A 148 -14.69 -37.93 -23.94
N ALA A 149 -15.27 -36.74 -24.09
CA ALA A 149 -15.72 -36.22 -25.40
C ALA A 149 -14.54 -35.89 -26.34
N LEU A 150 -13.40 -35.44 -25.79
CA LEU A 150 -12.18 -35.14 -26.55
C LEU A 150 -11.33 -36.37 -26.88
N GLY A 151 -11.66 -37.56 -26.34
CA GLY A 151 -10.89 -38.80 -26.52
C GLY A 151 -9.63 -38.88 -25.66
N GLU A 152 -9.03 -40.08 -25.53
CA GLU A 152 -7.75 -40.26 -24.82
C GLU A 152 -6.61 -39.51 -25.54
N LEU A 153 -6.33 -38.28 -25.13
CA LEU A 153 -5.01 -37.70 -25.40
C LEU A 153 -3.98 -38.43 -24.55
N PRO A 154 -2.86 -38.91 -25.14
CA PRO A 154 -1.82 -39.61 -24.40
C PRO A 154 -1.25 -38.70 -23.30
N ASP A 155 -1.02 -39.25 -22.10
CA ASP A 155 -0.43 -38.54 -20.96
C ASP A 155 1.01 -38.03 -21.22
N GLN A 156 1.56 -38.30 -22.41
CA GLN A 156 2.89 -37.92 -22.83
C GLN A 156 2.87 -36.50 -23.44
N VAL A 157 2.77 -35.49 -22.57
CA VAL A 157 2.75 -34.07 -22.93
C VAL A 157 4.12 -33.57 -23.46
N LEU A 158 5.17 -34.38 -23.36
CA LEU A 158 6.49 -34.07 -23.89
C LEU A 158 6.86 -35.05 -24.99
N THR A 159 6.95 -34.57 -26.22
CA THR A 159 7.69 -35.24 -27.30
C THR A 159 9.10 -35.57 -26.82
N GLU A 160 9.72 -36.63 -27.33
CA GLU A 160 11.13 -36.97 -27.01
C GLU A 160 12.07 -35.77 -27.20
N GLN A 161 11.76 -34.90 -28.17
CA GLN A 161 12.45 -33.65 -28.42
C GLN A 161 12.26 -32.61 -27.30
N GLY A 162 11.10 -32.57 -26.66
CA GLY A 162 10.82 -31.73 -25.49
C GLY A 162 11.56 -32.21 -24.22
N LYS A 163 11.73 -33.53 -24.04
CA LYS A 163 12.60 -34.09 -22.99
C LYS A 163 14.05 -33.70 -23.22
N GLN A 164 14.56 -33.90 -24.44
CA GLN A 164 15.94 -33.55 -24.79
C GLN A 164 16.25 -32.06 -24.59
N ASN A 165 15.28 -31.18 -24.84
CA ASN A 165 15.44 -29.74 -24.59
C ASN A 165 15.40 -29.36 -23.10
N LEU A 166 14.71 -30.14 -22.25
CA LEU A 166 14.75 -29.98 -20.79
C LEU A 166 16.06 -30.55 -20.20
N ASP A 167 16.48 -31.71 -20.68
CA ASP A 167 17.66 -32.44 -20.18
C ASP A 167 18.98 -31.78 -20.60
N ALA A 168 18.97 -30.99 -21.69
CA ALA A 168 20.11 -30.19 -22.14
C ALA A 168 20.44 -29.00 -21.22
N GLU A 169 19.61 -28.69 -20.21
CA GLU A 169 19.75 -27.53 -19.34
C GLU A 169 20.16 -27.88 -17.90
N LEU A 170 21.15 -28.78 -17.75
CA LEU A 170 21.88 -28.96 -16.48
C LEU A 170 23.40 -28.80 -16.59
N HIS A 171 23.86 -28.01 -17.57
CA HIS A 171 25.19 -27.42 -17.48
C HIS A 171 25.06 -25.91 -17.24
N GLN A 172 25.66 -25.48 -16.13
CA GLN A 172 25.88 -24.10 -15.76
C GLN A 172 26.25 -23.24 -16.98
N THR A 173 25.37 -22.31 -17.32
CA THR A 173 25.74 -21.17 -18.18
C THR A 173 25.34 -19.91 -17.42
N ASN A 174 26.32 -19.29 -16.76
CA ASN A 174 26.30 -17.87 -16.44
C ASN A 174 26.59 -17.05 -17.70
N GLN A 175 25.86 -17.30 -18.79
CA GLN A 175 25.88 -16.48 -19.99
C GLN A 175 24.44 -16.25 -20.48
N PRO A 176 24.06 -14.99 -20.78
CA PRO A 176 22.74 -14.71 -21.31
C PRO A 176 22.61 -15.38 -22.68
N ARG A 177 21.66 -16.31 -22.78
CA ARG A 177 21.17 -16.94 -24.01
C ARG A 177 20.46 -15.89 -24.87
N SER A 178 21.22 -14.95 -25.43
CA SER A 178 20.74 -13.94 -26.36
C SER A 178 21.65 -13.97 -27.59
N GLU A 179 21.46 -14.97 -28.45
CA GLU A 179 22.03 -14.90 -29.81
C GLU A 179 21.39 -15.90 -30.82
N ARG A 180 20.57 -16.87 -30.38
CA ARG A 180 19.94 -17.83 -31.31
C ARG A 180 18.41 -17.84 -31.40
N VAL A 181 17.70 -17.03 -30.61
CA VAL A 181 16.23 -16.92 -30.72
C VAL A 181 15.79 -15.74 -31.60
N THR A 182 16.66 -14.77 -31.86
CA THR A 182 16.29 -13.57 -32.64
C THR A 182 16.31 -13.77 -34.16
N GLN A 183 17.01 -14.79 -34.69
CA GLN A 183 17.11 -14.96 -36.14
C GLN A 183 15.85 -15.54 -36.81
N SER A 184 14.94 -16.17 -36.05
CA SER A 184 13.73 -16.80 -36.63
C SER A 184 12.44 -15.99 -36.46
N ILE A 185 12.40 -14.96 -35.62
CA ILE A 185 11.20 -14.13 -35.42
C ILE A 185 11.22 -12.86 -36.31
N ASP A 186 12.41 -12.37 -36.71
CA ASP A 186 12.55 -11.11 -37.46
C ASP A 186 12.20 -11.19 -38.96
N LYS A 187 11.82 -12.36 -39.49
CA LYS A 187 11.44 -12.50 -40.91
C LYS A 187 9.94 -12.39 -41.20
N GLN A 188 9.05 -12.33 -40.19
CA GLN A 188 7.61 -12.31 -40.46
C GLN A 188 6.84 -11.09 -39.95
N ASN A 189 7.41 -10.28 -39.06
CA ASN A 189 6.83 -8.98 -38.72
C ASN A 189 7.97 -7.97 -38.73
N GLY A 190 7.92 -6.99 -39.65
CA GLY A 190 8.94 -5.95 -39.85
C GLY A 190 9.10 -4.99 -38.66
N ARG A 191 9.38 -5.53 -37.48
CA ARG A 191 9.73 -4.81 -36.27
C ARG A 191 11.23 -4.97 -36.11
N LEU A 192 11.95 -3.86 -36.34
CA LEU A 192 13.39 -3.77 -36.13
C LEU A 192 13.76 -4.35 -34.75
N PRO A 193 14.84 -5.14 -34.64
CA PRO A 193 15.27 -5.71 -33.37
C PRO A 193 15.69 -4.57 -32.44
N VAL A 194 14.84 -4.25 -31.47
CA VAL A 194 15.15 -3.27 -30.43
C VAL A 194 16.30 -3.83 -29.61
N SER A 195 17.47 -3.21 -29.77
CA SER A 195 18.67 -3.48 -29.00
C SER A 195 18.42 -3.14 -27.52
N THR A 196 17.91 -4.11 -26.75
CA THR A 196 17.66 -3.98 -25.30
C THR A 196 18.95 -3.95 -24.47
N GLY A 197 20.12 -4.04 -25.10
CA GLY A 197 21.43 -4.05 -24.43
C GLY A 197 22.03 -2.67 -24.09
N LYS A 198 21.35 -1.56 -24.39
CA LYS A 198 21.93 -0.20 -24.24
C LYS A 198 21.33 0.66 -23.12
N PHE A 199 20.21 0.27 -22.55
CA PHE A 199 19.46 1.12 -21.63
C PHE A 199 19.43 0.50 -20.23
N LYS A 200 19.64 1.33 -19.21
CA LYS A 200 19.60 0.94 -17.80
C LYS A 200 18.83 2.02 -17.04
N CYS A 201 18.01 1.60 -16.09
CA CYS A 201 17.32 2.53 -15.19
C CYS A 201 18.35 3.32 -14.37
N ASP A 202 18.47 4.61 -14.66
CA ASP A 202 19.42 5.55 -14.06
C ASP A 202 18.72 6.65 -13.23
N GLY A 203 17.43 6.46 -12.94
CA GLY A 203 16.62 7.38 -12.13
C GLY A 203 15.96 8.50 -12.91
N ARG A 204 16.13 8.58 -14.24
CA ARG A 204 15.36 9.47 -15.11
C ARG A 204 13.90 9.04 -15.19
N THR A 205 12.99 10.01 -15.11
CA THR A 205 11.53 9.74 -15.05
C THR A 205 10.70 10.63 -15.97
N HIS A 206 11.24 11.74 -16.49
CA HIS A 206 10.53 12.63 -17.42
C HIS A 206 11.04 12.54 -18.87
N GLY A 207 10.13 12.70 -19.83
CA GLY A 207 10.43 12.46 -21.24
C GLY A 207 11.53 13.32 -21.84
N SER A 208 11.63 14.58 -21.39
CA SER A 208 12.70 15.53 -21.76
C SER A 208 14.11 15.03 -21.50
N GLN A 209 14.26 14.00 -20.67
CA GLN A 209 15.54 13.41 -20.31
C GLN A 209 15.93 12.24 -21.23
N MET A 210 15.04 11.79 -22.11
CA MET A 210 15.27 10.67 -23.05
C MET A 210 15.90 11.16 -24.34
N ARG A 211 16.87 10.40 -24.85
CA ARG A 211 17.60 10.69 -26.10
C ARG A 211 16.96 10.03 -27.30
N SER A 212 16.11 9.02 -27.11
CA SER A 212 15.34 8.37 -28.16
C SER A 212 13.99 7.84 -27.67
N TYR A 213 13.05 7.66 -28.60
CA TYR A 213 11.76 7.04 -28.32
C TYR A 213 11.91 5.58 -27.82
N GLU A 214 12.88 4.84 -28.35
CA GLU A 214 13.18 3.46 -27.90
C GLU A 214 13.69 3.41 -26.46
N GLU A 215 14.52 4.38 -26.07
CA GLU A 215 14.98 4.53 -24.68
C GLU A 215 13.79 4.85 -23.77
N ALA A 216 12.90 5.76 -24.19
CA ALA A 216 11.70 6.12 -23.45
C ALA A 216 10.75 4.91 -23.26
N LEU A 217 10.54 4.10 -24.30
CA LEU A 217 9.77 2.86 -24.24
C LEU A 217 10.40 1.82 -23.32
N TYR A 218 11.73 1.71 -23.33
CA TYR A 218 12.44 0.82 -22.41
C TYR A 218 12.20 1.24 -20.97
N PHE A 219 12.31 2.54 -20.66
CA PHE A 219 12.09 3.05 -19.31
C PHE A 219 10.64 2.86 -18.86
N LEU A 220 9.66 3.12 -19.74
CA LEU A 220 8.23 2.91 -19.43
C LEU A 220 7.92 1.47 -19.02
N ARG A 221 8.58 0.48 -19.64
CA ARG A 221 8.33 -0.96 -19.38
C ARG A 221 9.19 -1.58 -18.29
N ASN A 222 10.41 -1.06 -18.08
CA ASN A 222 11.42 -1.74 -17.24
C ASN A 222 11.85 -0.93 -16.00
N CYS A 223 11.48 0.34 -15.89
CA CYS A 223 11.92 1.21 -14.79
C CYS A 223 10.75 1.68 -13.91
N PRO A 224 10.91 1.68 -12.57
CA PRO A 224 9.87 2.15 -11.66
C PRO A 224 9.74 3.68 -11.66
N ASN A 225 8.54 4.19 -11.36
CA ASN A 225 8.24 5.61 -11.17
C ASN A 225 8.42 6.51 -12.41
N THR A 226 8.20 5.99 -13.61
CA THR A 226 8.24 6.79 -14.85
C THR A 226 7.03 7.72 -14.96
N LYS A 227 7.25 8.95 -15.44
CA LYS A 227 6.27 10.02 -15.63
C LYS A 227 6.39 10.59 -17.06
N MET A 228 6.40 9.69 -18.03
CA MET A 228 6.63 10.00 -19.46
C MET A 228 5.41 9.78 -20.34
N ASP A 229 4.49 8.95 -19.88
CA ASP A 229 3.22 8.64 -20.51
C ASP A 229 2.13 9.35 -19.70
N GLY A 230 1.62 10.46 -20.24
CA GLY A 230 0.70 11.34 -19.51
C GLY A 230 -0.76 10.87 -19.58
N ASN A 231 -1.08 10.14 -20.64
CA ASN A 231 -2.38 9.60 -21.04
C ASN A 231 -2.52 8.10 -20.72
N ASN A 232 -1.42 7.43 -20.35
CA ASN A 232 -1.32 6.00 -20.05
C ASN A 232 -1.75 5.10 -21.23
N ASP A 233 -1.47 5.53 -22.45
CA ASP A 233 -1.77 4.75 -23.67
C ASP A 233 -0.58 3.90 -24.15
N GLY A 234 0.53 3.94 -23.42
CA GLY A 234 1.74 3.20 -23.73
C GLY A 234 2.69 3.93 -24.67
N GLU A 235 2.41 5.19 -25.03
CA GLU A 235 3.26 6.02 -25.87
C GLU A 235 4.02 7.08 -25.03
N PRO A 236 5.30 6.84 -24.71
CA PRO A 236 6.04 7.78 -23.89
C PRO A 236 6.53 8.98 -24.71
N CYS A 237 6.47 10.16 -24.10
CA CYS A 237 7.05 11.39 -24.63
C CYS A 237 6.51 11.85 -26.00
N GLU A 238 5.22 11.67 -26.27
CA GLU A 238 4.54 12.07 -27.52
C GLU A 238 4.89 13.50 -27.95
N ARG A 239 4.88 14.45 -27.01
CA ARG A 239 5.21 15.86 -27.26
C ARG A 239 6.65 16.10 -27.76
N GLN A 240 7.56 15.17 -27.48
CA GLN A 240 8.98 15.27 -27.85
C GLN A 240 9.30 14.51 -29.14
N PHE A 241 8.68 13.35 -29.35
CA PHE A 241 8.97 12.49 -30.51
C PHE A 241 7.90 12.54 -31.61
N GLY A 242 6.79 13.26 -31.39
CA GLY A 242 5.73 13.49 -32.37
C GLY A 242 5.10 12.19 -32.90
N LYS A 243 4.99 11.19 -32.01
CA LYS A 243 4.35 9.90 -32.27
C LYS A 243 2.91 9.96 -31.83
#